data_AF-A0A257UR94-F1
#
_entry.id   AF-A0A257UR94-F1
#
_cell.length_a   1.000
_cell.length_b   1.000
_cell.length_c   1.000
_cell.angle_alpha   90.00
_cell.angle_beta   90.00
_cell.angle_gamma   90.00
#
_symmetry.space_group_name_H-M   'P 1'
#
loop_
_entity.id
_entity.type
_entity.pdbx_description
1 polymer ?
#
loop_
_entity_poly.entity_id
_entity_poly.type
_entity_poly.pdbx_seq_one_letter_code
_entity_poly.pdbx_strand_id
1 'polypeptide(L)' 'MDRKYPALLLRWTSPQDDDQRDRLLAELDEFGITAADDVDGAARFFFPTIEARDRAATAMSSIDPSATGECALIAD' A
#
# COMPACT_ATOMS: atom_id res chain seq x y z
N MET A 1 -20.05 -1.66 -16.02
CA MET A 1 -19.20 -0.64 -15.39
C MET A 1 -18.19 -1.40 -14.57
N ASP A 2 -16.94 -1.47 -15.04
CA ASP A 2 -15.88 -2.14 -14.28
C ASP A 2 -15.64 -1.34 -13.00
N ARG A 3 -15.78 -1.99 -11.83
CA ARG A 3 -15.43 -1.37 -10.55
C ARG A 3 -13.90 -1.26 -10.52
N LYS A 4 -13.41 -0.08 -10.17
CA LYS A 4 -11.97 0.18 -10.00
C LYS A 4 -11.69 0.40 -8.53
N TYR A 5 -10.71 -0.31 -8.00
CA TYR A 5 -10.26 -0.19 -6.63
C TYR A 5 -8.94 0.59 -6.57
N PRO A 6 -8.89 1.70 -5.81
CA PRO A 6 -7.65 2.38 -5.49
C PRO A 6 -6.71 1.44 -4.76
N ALA A 7 -5.52 1.21 -5.32
CA ALA A 7 -4.50 0.36 -4.72
C ALA A 7 -3.14 1.08 -4.69
N LEU A 8 -2.36 0.80 -3.66
CA LEU A 8 -0.97 1.21 -3.53
C LEU A 8 -0.10 -0.04 -3.53
N LEU A 9 0.75 -0.17 -4.54
CA LEU A 9 1.74 -1.24 -4.60
C LEU A 9 3.04 -0.74 -3.98
N LEU A 10 3.52 -1.40 -2.93
CA LEU A 10 4.78 -1.12 -2.27
C LEU A 10 5.82 -2.17 -2.64
N ARG A 11 6.95 -1.70 -3.17
CA ARG A 11 8.11 -2.52 -3.50
C ARG A 11 9.29 -2.08 -2.67
N TRP A 12 10.01 -3.04 -2.11
CA TRP A 12 11.22 -2.78 -1.37
C TRP A 12 12.45 -3.22 -2.17
N THR A 13 13.54 -2.49 -2.00
CA THR A 13 14.83 -2.85 -2.61
C THR A 13 15.46 -4.08 -1.95
N SER A 14 15.08 -4.37 -0.71
CA SER A 14 15.45 -5.58 0.03
C SER A 14 14.20 -6.21 0.64
N PRO A 15 14.12 -7.55 0.78
CA PRO A 15 13.01 -8.19 1.46
C PRO A 15 12.84 -7.60 2.86
N GLN A 16 11.63 -7.15 3.19
CA GLN A 16 11.30 -6.75 4.55
C GLN A 16 11.16 -7.99 5.42
N ASP A 17 11.51 -7.88 6.69
CA ASP A 17 11.07 -8.88 7.66
C ASP A 17 9.56 -8.71 7.95
N ASP A 18 8.97 -9.74 8.55
CA ASP A 18 7.54 -9.73 8.86
C ASP A 18 7.15 -8.61 9.86
N ASP A 19 8.03 -8.25 10.81
CA ASP A 19 7.78 -7.20 11.80
C ASP A 19 7.74 -5.81 11.14
N GLN A 20 8.62 -5.55 10.17
CA GLN A 20 8.63 -4.30 9.38
C GLN A 20 7.35 -4.16 8.56
N ARG A 21 6.92 -5.26 7.94
CA ARG A 21 5.68 -5.30 7.16
C ARG A 21 4.46 -5.08 8.04
N ASP A 22 4.39 -5.75 9.18
CA ASP A 22 3.28 -5.61 10.14
C ASP A 22 3.21 -4.19 10.73
N ARG A 23 4.36 -3.59 11.02
CA ARG A 23 4.42 -2.18 11.43
C ARG A 23 3.90 -1.27 10.35
N LEU A 24 4.33 -1.45 9.11
CA LEU A 24 3.86 -0.61 8.00
C LEU A 24 2.35 -0.78 7.77
N LEU A 25 1.84 -2.00 7.88
CA LEU A 25 0.41 -2.30 7.85
C LEU A 25 -0.34 -1.54 8.94
N ALA A 26 0.15 -1.57 10.18
CA ALA A 26 -0.47 -0.89 11.31
C ALA A 26 -0.47 0.65 11.14
N GLU A 27 0.61 1.22 10.63
CA GLU A 27 0.67 2.65 10.31
C GLU A 27 -0.30 2.98 9.17
N LEU A 28 -0.33 2.17 8.11
CA LEU A 28 -1.19 2.44 6.96
C LEU A 28 -2.68 2.19 7.23
N ASP A 29 -3.02 1.38 8.25
CA ASP A 29 -4.39 1.14 8.70
C ASP A 29 -5.09 2.45 9.11
N GLU A 30 -4.33 3.46 9.57
CA GLU A 30 -4.87 4.79 9.90
C GLU A 30 -5.55 5.48 8.70
N PHE A 31 -5.15 5.11 7.47
CA PHE A 31 -5.73 5.63 6.22
C PHE A 31 -6.92 4.80 5.74
N GLY A 32 -7.30 3.75 6.48
CA GLY A 32 -8.46 2.91 6.20
C GLY A 32 -8.21 1.88 5.10
N ILE A 33 -7.13 1.10 5.21
CA ILE A 33 -6.90 -0.05 4.32
C ILE A 33 -8.12 -0.99 4.36
N THR A 34 -8.59 -1.42 3.20
CA THR A 34 -9.70 -2.38 3.09
C THR A 34 -9.24 -3.81 2.85
N ALA A 35 -8.08 -3.98 2.22
CA ALA A 35 -7.46 -5.27 1.98
C ALA A 35 -5.96 -5.10 1.71
N ALA A 36 -5.18 -6.14 1.96
CA ALA A 36 -3.78 -6.24 1.56
C ALA A 36 -3.56 -7.56 0.81
N ASP A 37 -2.68 -7.55 -0.18
CA ASP A 37 -2.37 -8.70 -1.04
C ASP A 37 -0.86 -8.74 -1.28
N ASP A 38 -0.25 -9.92 -1.13
CA ASP A 38 1.17 -10.12 -1.36
C ASP A 38 1.39 -10.48 -2.84
N VAL A 39 2.17 -9.67 -3.56
CA VAL A 39 2.35 -9.77 -5.01
C VAL A 39 3.84 -9.85 -5.33
N ASP A 40 4.36 -11.04 -5.63
CA ASP A 40 5.73 -11.30 -6.12
C ASP A 40 6.81 -10.32 -5.60
N GLY A 41 7.07 -10.35 -4.28
CA GLY A 41 8.08 -9.50 -3.64
C GLY A 41 7.64 -8.05 -3.37
N ALA A 42 6.35 -7.77 -3.48
CA ALA A 42 5.70 -6.51 -3.20
C ALA A 42 4.46 -6.74 -2.33
N ALA A 43 3.99 -5.68 -1.67
CA ALA A 43 2.71 -5.69 -0.98
C ALA A 43 1.77 -4.69 -1.65
N ARG A 44 0.53 -5.11 -1.92
CA ARG A 44 -0.51 -4.27 -2.49
C ARG A 44 -1.56 -3.98 -1.44
N PHE A 45 -1.80 -2.71 -1.16
CA PHE A 45 -2.81 -2.24 -0.22
C PHE A 45 -3.98 -1.61 -0.97
N PHE A 46 -5.19 -1.98 -0.63
CA PHE A 46 -6.41 -1.45 -1.21
C PHE A 46 -7.04 -0.42 -0.27
N PHE A 47 -7.62 0.62 -0.86
CA PHE A 47 -8.21 1.74 -0.13
C PHE A 47 -9.65 2.00 -0.61
N PRO A 48 -10.51 2.57 0.26
CA PRO A 48 -11.91 2.85 -0.08
C PRO A 48 -12.04 4.00 -1.08
N THR A 49 -11.04 4.89 -1.15
CA THR A 49 -11.04 6.06 -2.02
C THR A 49 -9.63 6.36 -2.56
N ILE A 50 -9.58 7.10 -3.68
CA ILE A 50 -8.32 7.58 -4.27
C ILE A 50 -7.59 8.51 -3.30
N GLU A 51 -8.32 9.36 -2.59
CA GLU A 51 -7.74 10.30 -1.62
C GLU A 51 -7.05 9.57 -0.46
N ALA A 52 -7.67 8.53 0.08
CA ALA A 52 -7.07 7.70 1.12
C ALA A 52 -5.75 7.06 0.65
N ARG A 53 -5.75 6.48 -0.58
CA ARG A 53 -4.55 5.93 -1.20
C ARG A 53 -3.45 6.99 -1.36
N ASP A 54 -3.78 8.18 -1.84
CA ASP A 54 -2.78 9.22 -2.11
C ASP A 54 -2.18 9.78 -0.82
N ARG A 55 -2.99 9.88 0.25
CA ARG A 55 -2.51 10.22 1.59
C ARG A 55 -1.58 9.15 2.14
N ALA A 56 -1.96 7.87 2.02
CA ALA A 56 -1.14 6.73 2.39
C ALA A 56 0.20 6.70 1.61
N ALA A 57 0.17 6.95 0.30
CA ALA A 57 1.37 7.01 -0.53
C ALA A 57 2.33 8.14 -0.12
N THR A 58 1.77 9.29 0.26
CA THR A 58 2.55 10.43 0.77
C THR A 58 3.17 10.11 2.13
N ALA A 59 2.39 9.50 3.03
CA ALA A 59 2.84 9.10 4.37
C ALA A 59 3.89 7.99 4.30
N MET A 60 3.73 7.03 3.39
CA MET A 60 4.64 5.91 3.20
C MET A 60 6.07 6.38 2.95
N SER A 61 6.28 7.38 2.09
CA SER A 61 7.61 7.96 1.85
C SER A 61 8.29 8.52 3.11
N SER A 62 7.50 8.87 4.14
CA SER A 62 8.00 9.34 5.44
C SER A 62 8.20 8.21 6.45
N ILE A 63 7.36 7.17 6.40
CA ILE A 63 7.42 6.01 7.28
C ILE A 63 8.57 5.08 6.88
N ASP A 64 8.67 4.77 5.59
CA ASP A 64 9.68 3.89 5.02
C ASP A 64 10.22 4.50 3.71
N PRO A 65 11.32 5.28 3.78
CA PRO A 65 11.94 5.85 2.59
C PRO A 65 12.63 4.80 1.71
N SER A 66 12.78 3.55 2.16
CA SER A 66 13.36 2.45 1.37
C SER A 66 12.33 1.77 0.47
N ALA A 67 11.04 1.97 0.75
CA ALA A 67 9.93 1.50 -0.04
C ALA A 67 9.63 2.45 -1.20
N THR A 68 9.34 1.87 -2.37
CA THR A 68 8.84 2.61 -3.53
C THR A 68 7.36 2.30 -3.70
N GLY A 69 6.53 3.34 -3.67
CA GLY A 69 5.09 3.23 -3.86
C GLY A 69 4.65 3.53 -5.28
N GLU A 70 3.78 2.70 -5.82
CA GLU A 70 3.12 2.88 -7.10
C GLU A 70 1.60 2.90 -6.90
N CYS A 71 0.98 4.03 -7.22
CA CYS A 71 -0.47 4.19 -7.15
C CYS A 71 -1.12 3.56 -8.40
N ALA A 72 -2.05 2.63 -8.18
CA ALA A 72 -2.79 1.94 -9.23
C ALA A 72 -4.32 2.04 -9.02
N LEU A 73 -5.05 1.73 -10.09
CA LEU A 73 -6.49 1.48 -10.08
C LEU A 73 -6.71 0.10 -10.66
N ILE A 74 -7.04 -0.87 -9.81
CA ILE A 74 -7.21 -2.27 -10.20
C ILE A 74 -8.67 -2.51 -10.58
N ALA A 75 -8.93 -3.11 -11.73
CA ALA A 75 -10.28 -3.54 -12.09
C ALA A 75 -10.66 -4.83 -11.35
N ASP A 76 -11.92 -4.94 -10.93
CA ASP A 76 -12.51 -6.18 -10.39
C ASP A 76 -12.46 -7.34 -11.41
#